data_AF-A0A370C4G7-F1
#
_entry.id   AF-A0A370C4G7-F1
#
_cell.length_a   1.000
_cell.length_b   1.000
_cell.length_c   1.000
_cell.angle_alpha   90.00
_cell.angle_beta   90.00
_cell.angle_gamma   90.00
#
_symmetry.space_group_name_H-M   'P 1'
#
loop_
_entity.id
_entity.type
_entity.pdbx_description
1 polymer ?
#
loop_
_entity_poly.entity_id
_entity_poly.type
_entity_poly.pdbx_seq_one_letter_code
_entity_poly.pdbx_strand_id
1 'polypeptide(L)'
;MSENYGDYQTEIYGRGALTGVLPNVTTDPRLLEKQAKKALGARSFNYVAGGAGEKATMDSNRLAFRQWKLIPRMLKPVSRLQSLSQVPALTNGCVRVDE
;
A
#
# COMPACT_ATOMS: atom_id res chain seq x y z
N MET A 1 -7.74 10.19 11.95
CA MET A 1 -6.51 9.57 11.40
C MET A 1 -5.34 10.38 11.94
N SER A 2 -4.27 9.74 12.41
CA SER A 2 -3.14 10.48 12.97
C SER A 2 -2.57 11.49 11.96
N GLU A 3 -2.18 12.67 12.45
CA GLU A 3 -1.41 13.71 11.74
C GLU A 3 -0.07 13.20 11.18
N ASN A 4 0.43 12.05 11.69
CA ASN A 4 1.64 11.38 11.22
C ASN A 4 1.39 9.88 11.03
N TYR A 5 1.66 9.37 9.83
CA TYR A 5 1.50 7.95 9.49
C TYR A 5 2.29 7.00 10.40
N GLY A 6 3.39 7.49 11.00
CA GLY A 6 4.21 6.72 11.94
C GLY A 6 3.51 6.33 13.25
N ASP A 7 2.47 7.06 13.66
CA ASP A 7 1.82 6.82 14.97
C ASP A 7 0.99 5.53 14.99
N TYR A 8 0.64 5.00 13.82
CA TYR A 8 -0.11 3.74 13.70
C TYR A 8 0.65 2.54 14.31
N GLN A 9 1.99 2.57 14.29
CA GLN A 9 2.79 1.53 14.93
C GLN A 9 2.59 1.53 16.45
N THR A 10 2.51 2.73 17.06
CA THR A 10 2.34 2.91 18.51
C THR A 10 0.97 2.40 18.94
N GLU A 11 -0.06 2.59 18.12
CA GLU A 11 -1.39 2.04 18.36
C GLU A 11 -1.39 0.50 18.35
N ILE A 12 -0.73 -0.13 17.36
CA ILE A 12 -0.63 -1.59 17.26
C ILE A 12 0.09 -2.17 18.48
N TYR A 13 1.26 -1.62 18.82
CA TYR A 13 2.03 -2.09 19.98
C TYR A 13 1.31 -1.80 21.30
N GLY A 14 0.69 -0.63 21.43
CA GLY A 14 -0.08 -0.25 22.61
C GLY A 14 -1.25 -1.21 22.86
N ARG A 15 -2.03 -1.54 21.83
CA ARG A 15 -3.12 -2.53 21.93
C ARG A 15 -2.59 -3.94 22.21
N GLY A 16 -1.54 -4.36 21.53
CA GLY A 16 -0.93 -5.67 21.78
C GLY A 16 -0.41 -5.82 23.22
N ALA A 17 0.23 -4.79 23.77
CA ALA A 17 0.83 -4.82 25.10
C ALA A 17 -0.18 -4.59 26.23
N LEU A 18 -1.15 -3.69 26.05
CA LEU A 18 -2.10 -3.32 27.11
C LEU A 18 -3.36 -4.18 27.13
N THR A 19 -3.87 -4.56 25.95
CA THR A 19 -5.14 -5.28 25.84
C THR A 19 -4.98 -6.70 25.28
N GLY A 20 -3.76 -7.10 24.89
CA GLY A 20 -3.50 -8.41 24.30
C GLY A 20 -4.14 -8.60 22.91
N VAL A 21 -4.67 -7.52 22.31
CA VAL A 21 -5.39 -7.59 21.03
C VAL A 21 -4.38 -7.49 19.89
N LEU A 22 -4.26 -8.59 19.13
CA LEU A 22 -3.48 -8.63 17.90
C LEU A 22 -4.29 -8.05 16.72
N PRO A 23 -3.62 -7.39 15.75
CA PRO A 23 -4.31 -6.90 14.57
C PRO A 23 -4.89 -8.07 13.76
N ASN A 24 -6.11 -7.91 13.28
CA ASN A 24 -6.80 -8.92 12.46
C ASN A 24 -6.06 -9.19 11.13
N VAL A 25 -5.36 -8.19 10.61
CA VAL A 25 -4.63 -8.26 9.34
C VAL A 25 -3.14 -8.28 9.62
N THR A 26 -2.41 -9.15 8.92
CA THR A 26 -0.95 -9.21 8.96
C THR A 26 -0.30 -7.88 8.53
N THR A 27 0.70 -7.43 9.27
CA THR A 27 1.51 -6.24 8.96
C THR A 27 2.51 -6.50 7.82
N ASP A 28 2.72 -7.76 7.42
CA ASP A 28 3.58 -8.11 6.29
C ASP A 28 2.76 -8.18 4.97
N PRO A 29 3.02 -7.29 4.00
CA PRO A 29 2.30 -7.29 2.72
C PRO A 29 2.47 -8.59 1.92
N ARG A 30 3.52 -9.39 2.15
CA ARG A 30 3.74 -10.68 1.48
C ARG A 30 2.81 -11.77 2.01
N LEU A 31 2.44 -11.68 3.27
CA LEU A 31 1.55 -12.64 3.92
C LEU A 31 0.09 -12.27 3.72
N LEU A 32 -0.18 -11.00 3.43
CA LEU A 32 -1.53 -10.48 3.20
C LEU A 32 -2.26 -11.20 2.06
N GLU A 33 -1.57 -11.50 0.96
CA GLU A 33 -2.14 -12.26 -0.16
C GLU A 33 -2.56 -13.68 0.27
N LYS A 34 -1.72 -14.35 1.07
CA LYS A 34 -2.03 -15.69 1.60
C LYS A 34 -3.18 -15.65 2.59
N GLN A 35 -3.26 -14.60 3.41
CA GLN A 35 -4.37 -14.40 4.34
C GLN A 35 -5.68 -14.13 3.58
N ALA A 36 -5.64 -13.27 2.55
CA ALA A 36 -6.79 -12.99 1.68
C ALA A 36 -7.28 -14.24 0.94
N LYS A 37 -6.37 -15.10 0.47
CA LYS A 37 -6.72 -16.38 -0.15
C LYS A 37 -7.49 -17.32 0.79
N LYS A 38 -7.20 -17.27 2.09
CA LYS A 38 -7.92 -18.07 3.10
C LYS A 38 -9.27 -17.48 3.47
N ALA A 39 -9.40 -16.15 3.45
CA ALA A 39 -10.62 -15.45 3.87
C ALA A 39 -11.64 -15.26 2.73
N LEU A 40 -11.19 -15.15 1.48
CA LEU A 40 -12.05 -14.91 0.32
C LEU A 40 -12.43 -16.20 -0.41
N GLY A 41 -13.64 -16.23 -0.97
CA GLY A 41 -14.05 -17.28 -1.91
C GLY A 41 -13.21 -17.27 -3.19
N ALA A 42 -13.01 -18.45 -3.80
CA ALA A 42 -12.10 -18.63 -4.94
C ALA A 42 -12.39 -17.68 -6.12
N ARG A 43 -13.67 -17.40 -6.41
CA ARG A 43 -14.08 -16.47 -7.48
C ARG A 43 -13.63 -15.03 -7.20
N SER A 44 -13.89 -14.54 -5.99
CA SER A 44 -13.53 -13.18 -5.58
C SER A 44 -12.01 -13.00 -5.48
N PHE A 45 -11.31 -14.01 -4.95
CA PHE A 45 -9.85 -13.99 -4.90
C PHE A 45 -9.24 -13.97 -6.31
N ASN A 46 -9.71 -14.82 -7.22
CA ASN A 46 -9.19 -14.85 -8.59
C ASN A 46 -9.46 -13.57 -9.38
N TYR A 47 -10.56 -12.87 -9.08
CA TYR A 47 -10.84 -11.57 -9.68
C TYR A 47 -9.85 -10.49 -9.20
N VAL A 48 -9.61 -10.41 -7.90
CA VAL A 48 -8.71 -9.39 -7.31
C VAL A 48 -7.23 -9.71 -7.57
N ALA A 49 -6.85 -10.99 -7.50
CA ALA A 49 -5.48 -11.45 -7.74
C ALA A 49 -5.20 -11.70 -9.23
N GLY A 50 -6.20 -11.61 -10.09
CA GLY A 50 -6.08 -11.78 -11.52
C GLY A 50 -5.29 -10.63 -12.14
N GLY A 51 -4.16 -10.94 -12.76
CA GLY A 51 -3.48 -10.03 -13.69
C GLY A 51 -3.78 -10.45 -15.12
N ALA A 52 -3.53 -9.56 -16.09
CA ALA A 52 -3.59 -9.94 -17.48
C ALA A 52 -2.55 -11.02 -17.81
N GLY A 53 -2.98 -12.12 -18.42
CA GLY A 53 -2.10 -13.21 -18.87
C GLY A 53 -1.31 -13.87 -17.74
N GLU A 54 -0.01 -14.07 -17.96
CA GLU A 54 0.93 -14.73 -17.03
C GLU A 54 1.25 -13.92 -15.77
N LYS A 55 0.75 -12.68 -15.64
CA LYS A 55 1.09 -11.72 -14.57
C LYS A 55 2.55 -11.26 -14.58
N ALA A 56 3.32 -11.56 -15.63
CA ALA A 56 4.71 -11.12 -15.79
C ALA A 56 4.88 -9.59 -15.64
N THR A 57 3.90 -8.80 -16.11
CA THR A 57 3.92 -7.33 -15.93
C THR A 57 3.75 -6.92 -14.46
N MET A 58 2.95 -7.66 -13.68
CA MET A 58 2.80 -7.39 -12.25
C MET A 58 4.10 -7.67 -11.49
N ASP A 59 4.81 -8.74 -11.85
CA ASP A 59 6.11 -9.06 -11.27
C ASP A 59 7.17 -8.03 -11.67
N SER A 60 7.16 -7.60 -12.94
CA SER A 60 8.02 -6.52 -13.42
C SER A 60 7.82 -5.21 -12.63
N ASN A 61 6.55 -4.83 -12.35
CA ASN A 61 6.24 -3.66 -11.52
C ASN A 61 6.85 -3.77 -10.11
N ARG A 62 6.80 -4.96 -9.49
CA ARG A 62 7.42 -5.18 -8.17
C ARG A 62 8.95 -5.13 -8.24
N LEU A 63 9.54 -5.66 -9.32
CA LEU A 63 10.99 -5.64 -9.53
C LEU A 63 11.52 -4.23 -9.78
N ALA A 64 10.76 -3.39 -10.49
CA ALA A 64 11.13 -2.00 -10.76
C ALA A 64 11.47 -1.24 -9.46
N PHE A 65 10.64 -1.36 -8.41
CA PHE A 65 10.92 -0.71 -7.12
C PHE A 65 12.17 -1.23 -6.40
N ARG A 66 12.60 -2.48 -6.65
CA ARG A 66 13.83 -3.03 -6.04
C ARG A 66 15.10 -2.48 -6.66
N GLN A 67 15.01 -1.90 -7.85
CA GLN A 67 16.15 -1.29 -8.53
C GLN A 67 16.53 0.05 -7.88
N TRP A 68 15.55 0.76 -7.32
CA TRP A 68 15.76 2.06 -6.69
C TRP A 68 16.11 1.90 -5.21
N LYS A 69 17.18 2.57 -4.78
CA LYS A 69 17.65 2.57 -3.39
C LYS A 69 17.51 3.97 -2.81
N LEU A 70 16.88 4.06 -1.65
CA LEU A 70 16.83 5.30 -0.87
C LEU A 70 18.16 5.49 -0.16
N ILE A 71 18.81 6.65 -0.37
CA ILE A 71 20.03 7.02 0.33
C ILE A 71 19.63 7.77 1.62
N PRO A 72 19.94 7.24 2.81
CA PRO A 72 19.63 7.93 4.06
C PRO A 72 20.38 9.26 4.16
N ARG A 73 19.67 10.34 4.51
CA ARG A 73 20.27 11.65 4.80
C ARG A 73 20.20 11.93 6.29
N MET A 74 21.33 11.78 6.96
CA MET A 74 21.43 11.97 8.41
C MET A 74 21.31 13.44 8.80
N LEU A 75 20.84 13.72 10.03
CA LEU A 75 20.77 15.05 10.65
C LEU A 75 19.89 16.08 9.94
N LYS A 76 18.95 15.64 9.09
CA LYS A 76 17.90 16.50 8.53
C LYS A 76 16.70 16.55 9.49
N PRO A 77 16.27 17.73 9.98
CA PRO A 77 15.03 17.82 10.75
C PRO A 77 13.84 17.51 9.85
N VAL A 78 13.13 16.43 10.16
CA VAL A 78 11.91 15.98 9.47
C VAL A 78 10.84 15.69 10.52
N SER A 79 10.29 16.76 11.11
CA SER A 79 9.29 16.66 12.18
C SER A 79 7.88 16.33 11.67
N ARG A 80 7.57 16.65 10.42
CA ARG A 80 6.27 16.38 9.79
C ARG A 80 6.48 15.95 8.34
N LEU A 81 6.13 14.71 8.02
CA LEU A 81 6.02 14.24 6.64
C LEU A 81 4.70 14.78 6.07
N GLN A 82 4.77 15.80 5.23
CA GLN A 82 3.59 16.32 4.55
C GLN A 82 3.26 15.44 3.34
N SER A 83 2.11 14.75 3.34
CA SER A 83 1.58 14.13 2.12
C SER A 83 0.82 15.17 1.31
N LEU A 84 1.54 16.05 0.61
CA LEU A 84 0.94 17.03 -0.30
C LEU A 84 0.76 16.39 -1.68
N SER A 85 -0.27 15.57 -1.84
CA SER A 85 -0.76 15.20 -3.17
C SER A 85 -2.03 15.98 -3.46
N GLN A 86 -1.91 17.09 -4.19
CA GLN A 86 -3.07 17.74 -4.80
C GLN A 86 -3.27 17.12 -6.18
N VAL A 87 -4.15 16.11 -6.25
CA VAL A 87 -4.58 15.55 -7.53
C VAL A 87 -5.65 16.51 -8.08
N PRO A 88 -5.43 17.17 -9.23
CA PRO A 88 -6.47 18.01 -9.81
C PRO A 88 -7.68 17.14 -10.14
N ALA A 89 -8.85 17.52 -9.65
CA ALA A 89 -10.10 16.92 -10.07
C ALA A 89 -10.26 17.20 -11.57
N LEU A 90 -10.19 16.16 -12.40
CA LEU A 90 -10.57 16.25 -13.81
C LEU A 90 -12.09 16.49 -13.86
N THR A 91 -12.49 17.76 -13.78
CA THR A 91 -13.84 18.17 -14.18
C THR A 91 -13.91 18.10 -15.71
N ASN A 92 -14.58 17.05 -16.20
CA ASN A 92 -15.17 16.90 -17.53
C ASN A 92 -14.67 17.85 -18.63
N GLY A 93 -13.61 17.45 -19.32
CA GLY A 93 -13.21 18.02 -20.60
C GLY A 93 -12.84 16.88 -21.54
N CYS A 94 -13.78 16.53 -22.42
CA CYS A 94 -13.64 15.54 -23.47
C CYS A 94 -12.34 15.77 -24.26
N VAL A 95 -11.39 14.83 -24.20
CA VAL A 95 -10.25 14.80 -25.15
C VAL A 95 -10.80 14.22 -26.44
N ARG A 96 -11.06 15.08 -27.44
CA ARG A 96 -11.18 14.61 -28.83
C ARG A 96 -9.84 14.01 -29.22
N VAL A 97 -9.88 12.76 -29.64
CA VAL A 97 -8.84 12.17 -30.47
C VAL A 97 -9.22 12.59 -31.90
N ASP A 98 -8.47 13.53 -32.47
CA ASP A 98 -8.54 13.80 -33.90
C ASP A 98 -7.81 12.63 -34.63
N GLU A 99 -8.39 12.21 -35.77
CA GLU A 99 -7.94 11.12 -36.66
C GLU A 99 -6.48 11.22 -37.11
#